data_AF-A0A922IQK9-F1
#
_entry.id   AF-A0A922IQK9-F1
#
_cell.length_a   1.000
_cell.length_b   1.000
_cell.length_c   1.000
_cell.angle_alpha   90.00
_cell.angle_beta   90.00
_cell.angle_gamma   90.00
#
_symmetry.space_group_name_H-M   'P 1'
#
loop_
_entity.id
_entity.type
_entity.pdbx_description
1 polymer ?
#
loop_
_entity_poly.entity_id
_entity_poly.type
_entity_poly.pdbx_seq_one_letter_code
_entity_poly.pdbx_strand_id
1 'polypeptide(L)'
;MSSLMSQIRSLFRPVSKVRGSNNNSEVFLRRVRLCLLTAVAGYDNKHTKYSTRISPKWVYGDDACFLSVTDSSYVLGVADGVGGWRSYGVDPGRFSRAVMKNCERVVNSGRFIPDKLEVLIAQCYEDVLNSKELILGSATLCIVSLQRNEHRVYGASLGDSGYLVIREGHVIQRSVHQKHSFNTPFQLSCPPTLRSRRFHCDL
;
A
#
# COMPACT_ATOMS: atom_id res chain seq x y z
N MET A 1 -7.59 -22.01 -5.96
CA MET A 1 -6.91 -20.86 -6.62
C MET A 1 -7.85 -19.96 -7.44
N SER A 2 -9.06 -20.41 -7.86
CA SER A 2 -9.98 -19.60 -8.68
C SER A 2 -10.97 -18.70 -7.91
N SER A 3 -11.34 -19.04 -6.67
CA SER A 3 -12.35 -18.29 -5.89
C SER A 3 -11.79 -17.00 -5.25
N LEU A 4 -10.58 -17.04 -4.68
CA LEU A 4 -9.95 -15.88 -4.04
C LEU A 4 -9.63 -14.75 -5.03
N MET A 5 -9.18 -15.10 -6.24
CA MET A 5 -8.90 -14.14 -7.31
C MET A 5 -10.18 -13.48 -7.88
N SER A 6 -11.34 -14.13 -7.75
CA SER A 6 -12.64 -13.62 -8.18
C SER A 6 -13.16 -12.54 -7.21
N GLN A 7 -13.07 -12.78 -5.90
CA GLN A 7 -13.49 -11.80 -4.87
C GLN A 7 -12.56 -10.59 -4.81
N ILE A 8 -11.26 -10.75 -5.08
CA ILE A 8 -10.31 -9.64 -5.15
C ILE A 8 -10.64 -8.70 -6.32
N ARG A 9 -11.06 -9.22 -7.48
CA ARG A 9 -11.39 -8.39 -8.65
C ARG A 9 -12.63 -7.51 -8.48
N SER A 10 -13.58 -7.88 -7.61
CA SER A 10 -14.80 -7.06 -7.39
C SER A 10 -14.56 -5.88 -6.44
N LEU A 11 -13.49 -5.91 -5.65
CA LEU A 11 -13.10 -4.85 -4.71
C LEU A 11 -12.20 -3.78 -5.35
N PHE A 12 -11.53 -4.10 -6.47
CA PHE A 12 -10.67 -3.16 -7.20
C PHE A 12 -11.38 -2.60 -8.43
N ARG A 13 -11.78 -1.32 -8.39
CA ARG A 13 -12.36 -0.62 -9.55
C ARG A 13 -11.29 -0.24 -10.59
N PRO A 14 -11.61 -0.23 -11.89
CA PRO A 14 -10.63 -0.03 -12.95
C PRO A 14 -10.12 1.41 -13.01
N VAL A 15 -8.83 1.50 -13.37
CA VAL A 15 -7.98 2.68 -13.50
C VAL A 15 -8.50 3.68 -14.53
N SER A 16 -8.62 4.95 -14.13
CA SER A 16 -8.82 6.08 -15.04
C SER A 16 -7.58 6.27 -15.93
N LYS A 17 -7.78 6.18 -17.25
CA LYS A 17 -6.75 6.29 -18.28
C LYS A 17 -6.67 7.76 -18.73
N VAL A 18 -5.69 8.51 -18.24
CA VAL A 18 -5.43 9.87 -18.72
C VAL A 18 -4.46 9.77 -19.92
N ARG A 19 -4.91 10.18 -21.11
CA ARG A 19 -4.10 10.21 -22.34
C ARG A 19 -4.04 11.65 -22.84
N GLY A 20 -2.85 12.25 -22.85
CA GLY A 20 -2.59 13.53 -23.50
C GLY A 20 -2.33 13.31 -25.00
N SER A 21 -3.02 14.05 -25.86
CA SER A 21 -2.85 14.05 -27.31
C SER A 21 -1.89 15.16 -27.73
N ASN A 22 -0.75 14.84 -28.36
CA ASN A 22 -0.07 15.68 -29.37
C ASN A 22 1.22 15.01 -29.88
N ASN A 23 1.34 14.82 -31.19
CA ASN A 23 2.39 14.00 -31.84
C ASN A 23 3.80 14.62 -31.82
N ASN A 24 3.96 15.93 -31.58
CA ASN A 24 5.30 16.56 -31.43
C ASN A 24 5.88 16.41 -30.01
N SER A 25 5.03 16.17 -29.02
CA SER A 25 5.42 15.95 -27.61
C SER A 25 5.98 14.54 -27.37
N GLU A 26 5.65 13.55 -28.21
CA GLU A 26 6.09 12.15 -28.03
C GLU A 26 7.61 11.98 -28.10
N VAL A 27 8.29 12.71 -29.00
CA VAL A 27 9.75 12.61 -29.16
C VAL A 27 10.48 13.24 -27.96
N PHE A 28 9.96 14.33 -27.40
CA PHE A 28 10.50 14.97 -26.20
C PHE A 28 10.21 14.15 -24.94
N LEU A 29 9.00 13.60 -24.81
CA LEU A 29 8.61 12.72 -23.70
C LEU A 29 9.39 11.40 -23.69
N ARG A 30 9.95 10.94 -24.82
CA ARG A 30 10.88 9.80 -24.81
C ARG A 30 12.17 10.06 -24.04
N ARG A 31 12.56 11.33 -23.85
CA ARG A 31 13.82 11.72 -23.19
C ARG A 31 13.65 12.05 -21.71
N VAL A 32 12.47 12.55 -21.33
CA VAL A 32 12.12 12.79 -19.93
C VAL A 32 11.75 11.45 -19.32
N ARG A 33 12.28 11.11 -18.14
CA ARG A 33 11.86 9.95 -17.35
C ARG A 33 11.29 10.45 -16.03
N LEU A 34 10.18 9.87 -15.57
CA LEU A 34 9.74 10.11 -14.20
C LEU A 34 10.87 9.71 -13.24
N CYS A 35 11.19 10.61 -12.32
CA CYS A 35 12.23 10.42 -11.32
C CYS A 35 11.67 10.78 -9.94
N LEU A 36 11.91 9.91 -8.96
CA LEU A 36 11.66 10.24 -7.56
C LEU A 36 12.79 11.17 -7.10
N LEU A 37 12.44 12.43 -6.78
CA LEU A 37 13.42 13.42 -6.32
C LEU A 37 13.67 13.32 -4.82
N THR A 38 12.61 13.23 -4.02
CA THR A 38 12.68 13.18 -2.56
C THR A 38 11.48 12.42 -1.99
N ALA A 39 11.66 11.84 -0.81
CA ALA A 39 10.62 11.24 0.00
C ALA A 39 10.84 11.68 1.46
N VAL A 40 9.78 12.14 2.11
CA VAL A 40 9.80 12.63 3.49
C VAL A 40 8.68 11.97 4.29
N ALA A 41 8.93 11.72 5.58
CA ALA A 41 7.94 11.25 6.53
C ALA A 41 7.80 12.28 7.66
N GLY A 42 6.56 12.54 8.10
CA GLY A 42 6.25 13.44 9.21
C GLY A 42 5.94 12.67 10.49
N TYR A 43 6.09 13.32 11.64
CA TYR A 43 5.68 12.78 12.94
C TYR A 43 4.34 13.38 13.37
N ASP A 44 3.59 12.64 14.19
CA ASP A 44 2.35 13.08 14.83
C ASP A 44 2.58 14.37 15.65
N ASN A 45 1.66 15.33 15.51
CA ASN A 45 1.61 16.59 16.25
C ASN A 45 1.16 16.45 17.71
N LYS A 46 0.69 15.28 18.15
CA LYS A 46 0.19 15.00 19.50
C LYS A 46 1.24 14.46 20.47
N HIS A 47 2.42 14.04 19.98
CA HIS A 47 3.45 13.41 20.80
C HIS A 47 4.81 14.11 20.67
N THR A 48 4.94 15.27 21.32
CA THR A 48 6.14 16.12 21.34
C THR A 48 7.35 15.54 22.10
N LYS A 49 7.23 14.36 22.73
CA LYS A 49 8.25 13.77 23.62
C LYS A 49 8.72 12.36 23.22
N TYR A 50 8.83 12.03 21.94
CA TYR A 50 9.51 10.79 21.55
C TYR A 50 11.03 10.96 21.53
N SER A 51 11.75 10.03 22.17
CA SER A 51 13.18 9.83 21.96
C SER A 51 13.38 9.38 20.51
N THR A 52 14.17 10.14 19.75
CA THR A 52 14.57 9.87 18.36
C THR A 52 15.54 8.70 18.27
N ARG A 53 15.18 7.53 18.83
CA ARG A 53 15.81 6.30 18.37
C ARG A 53 15.24 6.05 16.98
N ILE A 54 16.09 6.26 15.98
CA ILE A 54 15.82 5.91 14.59
C ILE A 54 15.29 4.47 14.61
N SER A 55 14.00 4.33 14.34
CA SER A 55 13.35 3.04 14.26
C SER A 55 14.03 2.21 13.16
N PRO A 56 13.92 0.87 13.20
CA PRO A 56 14.30 0.07 12.04
C PRO A 56 13.67 0.66 10.77
N LYS A 57 14.46 0.67 9.69
CA LYS A 57 14.15 1.33 8.42
C LYS A 57 12.66 1.22 8.09
N TRP A 58 11.97 2.37 8.03
CA TRP A 58 10.59 2.52 7.54
C TRP A 58 9.42 2.13 8.47
N VAL A 59 9.62 2.13 9.79
CA VAL A 59 8.56 1.84 10.78
C VAL A 59 8.27 3.04 11.67
N TYR A 60 7.00 3.39 11.87
CA TYR A 60 6.58 4.53 12.70
C TYR A 60 5.38 4.14 13.59
N GLY A 61 5.64 3.63 14.79
CA GLY A 61 4.59 3.11 15.65
C GLY A 61 3.91 1.88 15.05
N ASP A 62 2.60 1.96 14.82
CA ASP A 62 1.79 0.90 14.18
C ASP A 62 1.87 0.97 12.64
N ASP A 63 2.46 2.03 12.09
CA ASP A 63 2.60 2.26 10.65
C ASP A 63 3.89 1.67 10.09
N ALA A 64 3.82 1.25 8.84
CA ALA A 64 4.98 0.83 8.06
C ALA A 64 4.94 1.41 6.64
N CYS A 65 6.09 1.59 6.04
CA CYS A 65 6.21 1.96 4.64
C CYS A 65 7.34 1.20 3.93
N PHE A 66 7.36 1.26 2.61
CA PHE A 66 8.51 0.81 1.82
C PHE A 66 8.70 1.69 0.58
N LEU A 67 9.94 1.67 0.07
CA LEU A 67 10.32 2.28 -1.20
C LEU A 67 11.21 1.30 -1.96
N SER A 68 10.77 0.88 -3.14
CA SER A 68 11.53 0.03 -4.05
C SER A 68 11.80 0.77 -5.35
N VAL A 69 13.02 0.63 -5.85
CA VAL A 69 13.46 1.24 -7.10
C VAL A 69 13.83 0.12 -8.06
N THR A 70 13.10 0.02 -9.16
CA THR A 70 13.40 -0.92 -10.26
C THR A 70 13.80 -0.15 -11.51
N ASP A 71 14.28 -0.86 -12.52
CA ASP A 71 14.64 -0.27 -13.82
C ASP A 71 13.45 0.41 -14.51
N SER A 72 12.23 -0.09 -14.26
CA SER A 72 11.02 0.39 -14.90
C SER A 72 10.19 1.33 -14.03
N SER A 73 10.31 1.28 -12.70
CA SER A 73 9.39 1.99 -11.80
C SER A 73 10.01 2.40 -10.46
N TYR A 74 9.38 3.38 -9.81
CA TYR A 74 9.52 3.62 -8.36
C TYR A 74 8.22 3.16 -7.69
N VAL A 75 8.32 2.32 -6.67
CA VAL A 75 7.14 1.79 -5.97
C VAL A 75 7.21 2.19 -4.51
N LEU A 76 6.17 2.85 -4.04
CA LEU A 76 6.03 3.29 -2.66
C LEU A 76 4.80 2.61 -2.06
N GLY A 77 4.89 2.21 -0.81
CA GLY A 77 3.74 1.71 -0.08
C GLY A 77 3.71 2.22 1.34
N VAL A 78 2.50 2.39 1.86
CA VAL A 78 2.23 2.64 3.27
C VAL A 78 1.14 1.67 3.75
N ALA A 79 1.23 1.27 5.01
CA ALA A 79 0.22 0.52 5.72
C ALA A 79 0.10 1.05 7.14
N ASP A 80 -1.13 1.30 7.58
CA ASP A 80 -1.45 1.72 8.95
C ASP A 80 -2.08 0.52 9.67
N GLY A 81 -1.40 0.06 10.73
CA GLY A 81 -1.80 -1.08 11.53
C GLY A 81 -2.95 -0.74 12.47
N VAL A 82 -4.03 -1.52 12.41
CA VAL A 82 -5.25 -1.22 13.16
C VAL A 82 -5.01 -1.38 14.67
N GLY A 83 -4.98 -0.25 15.38
CA GLY A 83 -4.64 -0.19 16.81
C GLY A 83 -5.51 -1.05 17.74
N GLY A 84 -6.73 -1.42 17.31
CA GLY A 84 -7.64 -2.28 18.06
C GLY A 84 -7.07 -3.65 18.43
N TRP A 85 -6.10 -4.17 17.66
CA TRP A 85 -5.42 -5.43 17.96
C TRP A 85 -4.69 -5.45 19.32
N ARG A 86 -4.30 -4.26 19.80
CA ARG A 86 -3.61 -4.10 21.08
C ARG A 86 -4.43 -4.59 22.27
N SER A 87 -5.77 -4.47 22.23
CA SER A 87 -6.64 -5.00 23.31
C SER A 87 -6.65 -6.53 23.39
N TYR A 88 -6.17 -7.20 22.34
CA TYR A 88 -6.04 -8.66 22.27
C TYR A 88 -4.59 -9.12 22.50
N GLY A 89 -3.69 -8.22 22.92
CA GLY A 89 -2.27 -8.52 23.12
C GLY A 89 -1.49 -8.72 21.82
N VAL A 90 -2.05 -8.31 20.68
CA VAL A 90 -1.41 -8.39 19.36
C VAL A 90 -0.81 -7.02 19.01
N ASP A 91 0.47 -6.97 18.67
CA ASP A 91 1.15 -5.76 18.18
C ASP A 91 0.63 -5.38 16.77
N PRO A 92 -0.15 -4.29 16.60
CA PRO A 92 -0.69 -3.88 15.31
C PRO A 92 0.40 -3.63 14.26
N GLY A 93 1.55 -3.12 14.71
CA GLY A 93 2.70 -2.87 13.86
C GLY A 93 3.30 -4.14 13.25
N ARG A 94 3.09 -5.35 13.82
CA ARG A 94 3.62 -6.59 13.19
C ARG A 94 3.01 -6.84 11.82
N PHE A 95 1.71 -6.62 11.68
CA PHE A 95 1.00 -6.90 10.44
C PHE A 95 1.35 -5.90 9.34
N SER A 96 1.29 -4.59 9.64
CA SER A 96 1.65 -3.54 8.69
C SER A 96 3.10 -3.69 8.18
N ARG A 97 4.05 -3.97 9.09
CA ARG A 97 5.46 -4.25 8.74
C ARG A 97 5.62 -5.47 7.85
N ALA A 98 4.90 -6.55 8.13
CA ALA A 98 4.98 -7.77 7.34
C ALA A 98 4.47 -7.54 5.91
N VAL A 99 3.35 -6.85 5.76
CA VAL A 99 2.79 -6.49 4.45
C VAL A 99 3.80 -5.64 3.67
N MET A 100 4.31 -4.53 4.24
CA MET A 100 5.25 -3.67 3.52
C MET A 100 6.56 -4.37 3.15
N LYS A 101 7.09 -5.22 4.02
CA LYS A 101 8.29 -6.03 3.74
C LYS A 101 8.06 -7.06 2.62
N ASN A 102 6.89 -7.69 2.59
CA ASN A 102 6.53 -8.62 1.53
C ASN A 102 6.33 -7.91 0.20
N CYS A 103 5.68 -6.73 0.19
CA CYS A 103 5.59 -5.89 -1.01
C CYS A 103 6.98 -5.54 -1.55
N GLU A 104 7.89 -5.02 -0.70
CA GLU A 104 9.27 -4.69 -1.09
C GLU A 104 9.97 -5.89 -1.72
N ARG A 105 9.85 -7.08 -1.10
CA ARG A 105 10.44 -8.31 -1.61
C ARG A 105 9.86 -8.72 -2.97
N VAL A 106 8.54 -8.64 -3.16
CA VAL A 106 7.90 -8.99 -4.42
C VAL A 106 8.30 -8.00 -5.52
N VAL A 107 8.35 -6.70 -5.22
CA VAL A 107 8.81 -5.67 -6.17
C VAL A 107 10.25 -5.93 -6.62
N ASN A 108 11.13 -6.22 -5.66
CA ASN A 108 12.55 -6.48 -5.93
C ASN A 108 12.83 -7.87 -6.53
N SER A 109 11.82 -8.74 -6.65
CA SER A 109 11.99 -10.10 -7.20
C SER A 109 12.14 -10.16 -8.72
N GLY A 110 11.99 -9.02 -9.42
CA GLY A 110 11.98 -8.93 -10.88
C GLY A 110 10.68 -9.40 -11.55
N ARG A 111 9.70 -9.90 -10.78
CA ARG A 111 8.38 -10.33 -11.30
C ARG A 111 7.30 -9.25 -11.23
N PHE A 112 7.65 -8.05 -10.76
CA PHE A 112 6.71 -6.96 -10.57
C PHE A 112 6.26 -6.35 -11.89
N ILE A 113 4.95 -6.17 -12.03
CA ILE A 113 4.32 -5.55 -13.19
C ILE A 113 3.71 -4.22 -12.73
N PRO A 114 4.21 -3.06 -13.22
CA PRO A 114 3.87 -1.73 -12.68
C PRO A 114 2.39 -1.35 -12.66
N ASP A 115 1.60 -1.87 -13.60
CA ASP A 115 0.18 -1.56 -13.78
C ASP A 115 -0.77 -2.57 -13.12
N LYS A 116 -0.24 -3.60 -12.44
CA LYS A 116 -1.01 -4.67 -11.78
C LYS A 116 -0.75 -4.69 -10.28
N LEU A 117 -1.07 -3.60 -9.61
CA LEU A 117 -0.86 -3.46 -8.17
C LEU A 117 -1.72 -4.45 -7.36
N GLU A 118 -2.89 -4.82 -7.86
CA GLU A 118 -3.76 -5.84 -7.24
C GLU A 118 -3.06 -7.21 -7.12
N VAL A 119 -2.21 -7.57 -8.08
CA VAL A 119 -1.44 -8.82 -8.05
C VAL A 119 -0.33 -8.74 -7.00
N LEU A 120 0.36 -7.58 -6.91
CA LEU A 120 1.35 -7.34 -5.86
C LEU A 120 0.73 -7.47 -4.47
N ILE A 121 -0.45 -6.88 -4.27
CA ILE A 121 -1.17 -6.90 -2.98
C ILE A 121 -1.61 -8.32 -2.64
N ALA A 122 -2.19 -9.04 -3.60
CA ALA A 122 -2.61 -10.43 -3.40
C ALA A 122 -1.43 -11.33 -3.02
N GLN A 123 -0.32 -11.26 -3.76
CA GLN A 123 0.87 -12.07 -3.48
C GLN A 123 1.49 -11.73 -2.12
N CYS A 124 1.60 -10.45 -1.80
CA CYS A 124 2.07 -9.99 -0.50
C CYS A 124 1.20 -10.53 0.65
N TYR A 125 -0.12 -10.49 0.48
CA TYR A 125 -1.06 -10.99 1.47
C TYR A 125 -0.97 -12.52 1.62
N GLU A 126 -0.87 -13.25 0.51
CA GLU A 126 -0.60 -14.70 0.52
C GLU A 126 0.71 -15.02 1.27
N ASP A 127 1.77 -14.23 1.10
CA ASP A 127 3.02 -14.42 1.84
C ASP A 127 2.86 -14.20 3.35
N VAL A 128 1.98 -13.27 3.77
CA VAL A 128 1.64 -13.08 5.19
C VAL A 128 0.93 -14.32 5.73
N LEU A 129 -0.05 -14.85 4.99
CA LEU A 129 -0.83 -16.02 5.39
C LEU A 129 0.02 -17.31 5.44
N ASN A 130 1.03 -17.43 4.58
CA ASN A 130 1.91 -18.59 4.50
C ASN A 130 3.23 -18.42 5.29
N SER A 131 3.34 -17.36 6.11
CA SER A 131 4.51 -17.13 6.95
C SER A 131 4.72 -18.28 7.95
N LYS A 132 5.98 -18.65 8.21
CA LYS A 132 6.33 -19.66 9.22
C LYS A 132 5.89 -19.24 10.63
N GLU A 133 5.97 -17.95 10.91
CA GLU A 133 5.43 -17.35 12.13
C GLU A 133 4.04 -16.80 11.86
N LEU A 134 3.10 -17.04 12.78
CA LEU A 134 1.75 -16.49 12.70
C LEU A 134 1.77 -14.97 12.86
N ILE A 135 1.34 -14.25 11.83
CA ILE A 135 1.28 -12.78 11.82
C ILE A 135 -0.18 -12.35 11.97
N LEU A 136 -0.62 -12.23 13.22
CA LEU A 136 -1.96 -11.72 13.53
C LEU A 136 -2.01 -10.21 13.35
N GLY A 137 -3.16 -9.71 12.90
CA GLY A 137 -3.41 -8.29 12.82
C GLY A 137 -4.24 -7.90 11.61
N SER A 138 -4.35 -6.60 11.41
CA SER A 138 -4.91 -6.02 10.20
C SER A 138 -4.29 -4.66 9.93
N ALA A 139 -4.34 -4.24 8.68
CA ALA A 139 -3.87 -2.93 8.28
C ALA A 139 -4.66 -2.40 7.07
N THR A 140 -4.75 -1.08 6.98
CA THR A 140 -5.05 -0.39 5.73
C THR A 140 -3.82 -0.39 4.83
N LEU A 141 -3.96 0.09 3.60
CA LEU A 141 -2.92 0.01 2.60
C LEU A 141 -3.06 1.12 1.56
N CYS A 142 -1.93 1.69 1.14
CA CYS A 142 -1.86 2.46 -0.10
C CYS A 142 -0.52 2.20 -0.78
N ILE A 143 -0.56 1.74 -2.03
CA ILE A 143 0.62 1.52 -2.90
C ILE A 143 0.52 2.43 -4.11
N VAL A 144 1.63 3.08 -4.45
CA VAL A 144 1.79 3.90 -5.65
C VAL A 144 2.99 3.41 -6.44
N SER A 145 2.82 3.23 -7.74
CA SER A 145 3.85 2.88 -8.70
C SER A 145 4.00 3.97 -9.75
N LEU A 146 5.18 4.60 -9.80
CA LEU A 146 5.56 5.58 -10.80
C LEU A 146 6.33 4.88 -11.92
N GLN A 147 5.69 4.67 -13.06
CA GLN A 147 6.27 3.99 -14.21
C GLN A 147 7.12 4.98 -15.03
N ARG A 148 8.42 4.70 -15.15
CA ARG A 148 9.44 5.63 -15.66
C ARG A 148 9.34 5.96 -17.15
N ASN A 149 8.87 5.01 -17.96
CA ASN A 149 8.93 5.05 -19.43
C ASN A 149 7.62 5.55 -20.07
N GLU A 150 6.48 5.25 -19.44
CA GLU A 150 5.14 5.63 -19.89
C GLU A 150 4.65 6.94 -19.26
N HIS A 151 5.37 7.46 -18.25
CA HIS A 151 4.99 8.66 -17.50
C HIS A 151 3.64 8.50 -16.80
N ARG A 152 3.38 7.30 -16.28
CA ARG A 152 2.12 6.95 -15.63
C ARG A 152 2.33 6.68 -14.15
N VAL A 153 1.32 7.09 -13.37
CA VAL A 153 1.22 6.77 -11.94
C VAL A 153 0.06 5.80 -11.77
N TYR A 154 0.35 4.65 -11.19
CA TYR A 154 -0.64 3.65 -10.78
C TYR A 154 -0.79 3.72 -9.27
N GLY A 155 -2.01 3.64 -8.77
CA GLY A 155 -2.29 3.68 -7.35
C GLY A 155 -3.35 2.65 -6.98
N ALA A 156 -3.14 1.96 -5.85
CA ALA A 156 -4.08 1.03 -5.27
C ALA A 156 -4.14 1.27 -3.75
N SER A 157 -5.34 1.48 -3.24
CA SER A 157 -5.59 1.71 -1.81
C SER A 157 -6.65 0.76 -1.29
N LEU A 158 -6.50 0.34 -0.04
CA LEU A 158 -7.50 -0.38 0.74
C LEU A 158 -7.66 0.34 2.09
N GLY A 159 -8.89 0.67 2.44
CA GLY A 159 -9.18 1.43 3.66
C GLY A 159 -9.10 2.93 3.45
N ASP A 160 -8.60 3.66 4.45
CA ASP A 160 -8.52 5.12 4.40
C ASP A 160 -7.12 5.69 4.33
N SER A 161 -6.09 4.85 4.21
CA SER A 161 -4.83 5.25 3.57
C SER A 161 -5.08 5.66 2.12
N GLY A 162 -4.23 6.55 1.60
CA GLY A 162 -4.47 7.12 0.29
C GLY A 162 -3.33 7.94 -0.27
N TYR A 163 -3.55 8.45 -1.48
CA TYR A 163 -2.60 9.29 -2.20
C TYR A 163 -3.29 10.48 -2.84
N LEU A 164 -2.49 11.51 -3.09
CA LEU A 164 -2.87 12.74 -3.77
C LEU A 164 -1.85 13.03 -4.86
N VAL A 165 -2.30 13.34 -6.07
CA VAL A 165 -1.44 13.81 -7.15
C VAL A 165 -1.69 15.30 -7.34
N ILE A 166 -0.65 16.10 -7.11
CA ILE A 166 -0.66 17.54 -7.29
C ILE A 166 0.20 17.87 -8.52
N ARG A 167 -0.32 18.71 -9.42
CA ARG A 167 0.40 19.24 -10.57
C ARG A 167 0.05 20.72 -10.72
N GLU A 168 1.08 21.56 -10.85
CA GLU A 168 0.90 23.02 -11.04
C GLU A 168 0.05 23.66 -9.94
N GLY A 169 0.19 23.20 -8.70
CA GLY A 169 -0.60 23.71 -7.56
C GLY A 169 -2.02 23.16 -7.47
N HIS A 170 -2.47 22.33 -8.41
CA HIS A 170 -3.80 21.76 -8.43
C HIS A 170 -3.80 20.27 -8.08
N VAL A 171 -4.80 19.84 -7.31
CA VAL A 171 -5.10 18.41 -7.10
C VAL A 171 -5.73 17.85 -8.37
N ILE A 172 -5.00 16.97 -9.07
CA ILE A 172 -5.49 16.34 -10.29
C ILE A 172 -6.09 14.95 -10.03
N GLN A 173 -5.70 14.29 -8.94
CA GLN A 173 -6.22 12.98 -8.55
C GLN A 173 -6.13 12.82 -7.04
N ARG A 174 -7.14 12.19 -6.45
CA ARG A 174 -7.17 11.78 -5.04
C ARG A 174 -7.74 10.36 -4.94
N SER A 175 -7.13 9.52 -4.11
CA SER A 175 -7.72 8.20 -3.80
C SER A 175 -9.03 8.35 -3.03
N VAL A 176 -9.96 7.41 -3.25
CA VAL A 176 -11.22 7.36 -2.51
C VAL A 176 -11.03 6.49 -1.27
N HIS A 177 -11.36 7.03 -0.10
CA HIS A 177 -11.33 6.26 1.14
C HIS A 177 -12.45 5.21 1.15
N GLN A 178 -12.14 4.00 1.61
CA GLN A 178 -13.06 2.87 1.71
C GLN A 178 -13.31 2.54 3.19
N LYS A 179 -14.57 2.62 3.62
CA LYS A 179 -14.97 2.45 5.03
C LYS A 179 -16.30 1.70 5.10
N HIS A 180 -16.46 0.85 6.12
CA HIS A 180 -17.76 0.27 6.49
C HIS A 180 -18.62 1.31 7.22
N SER A 181 -18.00 2.09 8.10
CA SER A 181 -18.62 3.11 8.94
C SER A 181 -17.59 4.12 9.40
N PHE A 182 -18.01 5.14 10.16
CA PHE A 182 -17.08 6.10 10.75
C PHE A 182 -16.00 5.38 11.56
N ASN A 183 -14.73 5.68 11.28
CA ASN A 183 -13.56 5.08 11.94
C ASN A 183 -13.47 3.54 11.81
N THR A 184 -14.05 2.97 10.75
CA THR A 184 -13.96 1.52 10.45
C THR A 184 -13.57 1.32 8.98
N PRO A 185 -12.28 1.52 8.64
CA PRO A 185 -11.81 1.38 7.27
C PRO A 185 -11.80 -0.08 6.81
N PHE A 186 -11.82 -0.28 5.49
CA PHE A 186 -11.52 -1.60 4.92
C PHE A 186 -10.06 -1.95 5.21
N GLN A 187 -9.77 -3.23 5.41
CA GLN A 187 -8.46 -3.66 5.90
C GLN A 187 -8.11 -5.06 5.40
N LEU A 188 -6.83 -5.30 5.13
CA LEU A 188 -6.30 -6.66 5.06
C LEU A 188 -6.22 -7.19 6.48
N SER A 189 -6.61 -8.45 6.71
CA SER A 189 -6.62 -9.01 8.07
C SER A 189 -6.21 -10.47 8.09
N CYS A 190 -5.35 -10.84 9.03
CA CYS A 190 -5.11 -12.23 9.42
C CYS A 190 -5.61 -12.43 10.85
N PRO A 191 -6.89 -12.83 11.04
CA PRO A 191 -7.40 -13.17 12.34
C PRO A 191 -6.89 -14.55 12.81
N PRO A 192 -6.89 -14.81 14.12
CA PRO A 192 -6.62 -16.14 14.66
C PRO A 192 -7.56 -17.19 14.03
N THR A 193 -7.04 -18.38 13.74
CA THR A 193 -7.88 -19.51 13.31
C THR A 193 -8.80 -19.92 14.45
N LEU A 194 -10.10 -19.64 14.29
CA LEU A 194 -11.05 -19.83 15.36
C LEU A 194 -11.46 -21.28 15.56
N ARG A 195 -11.09 -21.82 16.72
CA ARG A 195 -11.90 -22.80 17.43
C ARG A 195 -12.69 -22.22 18.62
N SER A 196 -12.68 -20.90 18.89
CA SER A 196 -13.29 -20.42 20.16
C SER A 196 -13.93 -19.00 20.26
N ARG A 197 -13.76 -18.02 19.37
CA ARG A 197 -14.37 -16.67 19.57
C ARG A 197 -14.78 -15.99 18.27
N ARG A 198 -16.05 -15.64 18.11
CA ARG A 198 -16.58 -14.98 16.90
C ARG A 198 -15.78 -13.70 16.54
N PHE A 199 -14.88 -13.79 15.57
CA PHE A 199 -14.41 -12.63 14.82
C PHE A 199 -15.42 -12.40 13.71
N HIS A 200 -15.98 -11.19 13.64
CA HIS A 200 -16.83 -10.80 12.51
C HIS A 200 -15.93 -10.69 11.28
N CYS A 201 -16.03 -11.70 10.41
CA CYS A 201 -15.53 -11.61 9.06
C CYS A 201 -16.67 -11.04 8.22
N ASP A 202 -16.53 -9.79 7.76
CA ASP A 202 -17.40 -9.25 6.73
C ASP A 202 -16.98 -9.90 5.40
N LEU A 203 -17.67 -11.00 5.05
CA LEU A 203 -17.58 -11.68 3.75
C LEU A 203 -18.43 -10.96 2.69
#